data_AF-A0A7E4UTK6-F1
#
_entry.id   AF-A0A7E4UTK6-F1
#
_cell.length_a   1.000
_cell.length_b   1.000
_cell.length_c   1.000
_cell.angle_alpha   90.00
_cell.angle_beta   90.00
_cell.angle_gamma   90.00
#
_symmetry.space_group_name_H-M   'P 1'
#
loop_
_entity.id
_entity.type
_entity.pdbx_description
1 polymer ?
#
loop_
_entity_poly.entity_id
_entity_poly.type
_entity_poly.pdbx_seq_one_letter_code
_entity_poly.pdbx_strand_id
1 'polypeptide(L)'
;MAYSFNGRIEILDRDSYKTDKTCLSVLIHGEDHTLGNALSYTLNDMDGVVFAGYNVPHPLEDSIMVRIQTKEHYDAGEVLLKACDLLELTFKTIQTKFTEAKSEFDAINK
;
A
#
# COMPACT_ATOMS: atom_id res chain seq x y z
N MET A 1 6.88 18.47 -16.33
CA MET A 1 5.57 17.93 -15.91
C MET A 1 5.74 17.35 -14.51
N ALA A 2 5.48 18.16 -13.47
CA ALA A 2 5.58 17.73 -12.08
C ALA A 2 4.18 17.33 -11.62
N TYR A 3 3.94 16.04 -11.41
CA TYR A 3 2.74 15.56 -10.73
C TYR A 3 2.89 15.87 -9.24
N SER A 4 2.46 17.06 -8.81
CA SER A 4 2.28 17.36 -7.39
C SER A 4 0.94 16.80 -6.95
N PHE A 5 0.95 15.54 -6.49
CA PHE A 5 -0.20 14.85 -5.93
C PHE A 5 -0.55 15.44 -4.55
N ASN A 6 -1.39 16.48 -4.49
CA ASN A 6 -2.15 16.96 -3.32
C ASN A 6 -1.47 17.05 -1.92
N GLY A 7 -0.14 17.02 -1.81
CA GLY A 7 0.60 17.11 -0.54
C GLY A 7 0.39 15.95 0.44
N ARG A 8 -0.30 14.86 0.05
CA ARG A 8 -0.57 13.72 0.95
C ARG A 8 0.51 12.65 0.93
N ILE A 9 1.33 12.60 -0.12
CA ILE A 9 2.40 11.61 -0.25
C ILE A 9 3.71 12.34 -0.54
N GLU A 10 4.73 12.05 0.25
CA GLU A 10 6.08 12.60 0.11
C GLU A 10 7.11 11.48 0.00
N ILE A 11 7.98 11.55 -1.01
CA ILE A 11 9.18 10.69 -1.07
C ILE A 11 10.26 11.37 -0.24
N LEU A 12 10.72 10.69 0.82
CA LEU A 12 11.66 11.26 1.80
C LEU A 12 13.08 11.42 1.24
N ASP A 13 13.54 10.48 0.42
CA ASP A 13 14.88 10.52 -0.20
C ASP A 13 14.78 10.37 -1.72
N ARG A 14 14.48 11.49 -2.38
CA ARG A 14 14.28 11.53 -3.84
C ARG A 14 15.57 11.31 -4.62
N ASP A 15 16.71 11.73 -4.09
CA ASP A 15 17.97 11.62 -4.81
C ASP A 15 18.52 10.19 -4.72
N SER A 16 18.39 9.55 -3.57
CA SER A 16 18.69 8.12 -3.43
C SER A 16 17.81 7.27 -4.35
N TYR A 17 16.49 7.51 -4.39
CA TYR A 17 15.59 6.75 -5.27
C TYR A 17 15.89 6.93 -6.77
N LYS A 18 16.42 8.10 -7.20
CA LYS A 18 16.86 8.29 -8.59
C LYS A 18 18.09 7.46 -8.92
N THR A 19 18.98 7.25 -7.96
CA THR A 19 20.21 6.45 -8.14
C THR A 19 19.92 4.96 -7.99
N ASP A 20 19.15 4.57 -6.99
CA ASP A 20 18.74 3.20 -6.71
C ASP A 20 17.21 3.11 -6.61
N LYS A 21 16.61 2.53 -7.65
CA LYS A 21 15.16 2.32 -7.74
C LYS A 21 14.66 1.14 -6.89
N THR A 22 15.55 0.35 -6.31
CA THR A 22 15.18 -0.83 -5.51
C THR A 22 14.77 -0.45 -4.07
N CYS A 23 15.11 0.76 -3.62
CA CYS A 23 14.80 1.24 -2.29
C CYS A 23 13.92 2.49 -2.35
N LEU A 24 12.79 2.46 -1.64
CA LEU A 24 11.88 3.60 -1.56
C LEU A 24 11.42 3.82 -0.12
N SER A 25 11.37 5.09 0.31
CA SER A 25 10.74 5.50 1.57
C SER A 25 9.77 6.64 1.30
N VAL A 26 8.50 6.41 1.61
CA VAL A 26 7.41 7.37 1.41
C VAL A 26 6.72 7.68 2.73
N LEU A 27 6.40 8.95 2.92
CA LEU A 27 5.54 9.43 4.00
C LEU A 27 4.14 9.66 3.42
N ILE A 28 3.12 9.09 4.05
CA ILE A 28 1.73 9.24 3.67
C ILE A 28 1.00 9.94 4.82
N HIS A 29 0.45 11.11 4.54
CA HIS A 29 -0.28 11.95 5.49
C HIS A 29 -1.78 11.64 5.49
N GLY A 30 -2.40 11.77 6.66
CA GLY A 30 -3.81 11.50 6.91
C GLY A 30 -4.16 10.02 7.02
N GLU A 31 -3.16 9.16 7.22
CA GLU A 31 -3.30 7.71 7.28
C GLU A 31 -2.66 7.16 8.55
N ASP A 32 -3.15 6.02 9.01
CA ASP A 32 -2.73 5.38 10.26
C ASP A 32 -2.43 3.88 10.07
N HIS A 33 -2.44 3.13 11.17
CA HIS A 33 -2.23 1.69 11.19
C HIS A 33 -3.22 0.90 10.31
N THR A 34 -4.39 1.46 9.99
CA THR A 34 -5.42 0.81 9.17
C THR A 34 -4.88 0.56 7.77
N LEU A 35 -4.46 1.62 7.06
CA LEU A 35 -3.85 1.48 5.73
C LEU A 35 -2.45 0.87 5.83
N GLY A 36 -1.65 1.28 6.82
CA GLY A 36 -0.28 0.82 7.00
C GLY A 36 -0.18 -0.70 7.12
N ASN A 37 -1.00 -1.32 7.97
CA ASN A 37 -1.01 -2.78 8.14
C ASN A 37 -1.41 -3.51 6.86
N ALA A 38 -2.50 -3.07 6.22
CA ALA A 38 -3.01 -3.72 5.01
C ALA A 38 -1.97 -3.66 3.88
N LEU A 39 -1.40 -2.48 3.64
CA LEU A 39 -0.42 -2.25 2.59
C LEU A 39 0.88 -3.02 2.86
N SER A 40 1.38 -3.00 4.10
CA SER A 40 2.59 -3.74 4.47
C SER A 40 2.40 -5.25 4.31
N TYR A 41 1.23 -5.78 4.65
CA TYR A 41 0.93 -7.18 4.44
C TYR A 41 0.96 -7.55 2.95
N THR A 42 0.25 -6.78 2.11
CA THR A 42 0.22 -7.00 0.66
C THR A 42 1.60 -6.90 0.02
N LEU A 43 2.41 -5.91 0.41
CA LEU A 43 3.76 -5.75 -0.12
C LEU A 43 4.67 -6.93 0.21
N ASN A 44 4.62 -7.46 1.44
CA ASN A 44 5.46 -8.60 1.82
C ASN A 44 5.06 -9.92 1.14
N ASP A 45 3.86 -10.01 0.58
CA ASP A 45 3.38 -11.18 -0.16
C ASP A 45 3.82 -11.15 -1.64
N MET A 46 4.22 -10.00 -2.17
CA MET A 46 4.59 -9.85 -3.58
C MET A 46 5.98 -10.44 -3.89
N ASP A 47 6.08 -11.22 -4.96
CA ASP A 47 7.39 -11.64 -5.46
C ASP A 47 8.18 -10.43 -5.97
N GLY A 48 9.44 -10.34 -5.56
CA GLY A 48 10.30 -9.21 -5.83
C GLY A 48 10.46 -8.24 -4.65
N VAL A 49 9.65 -8.35 -3.60
CA VAL A 49 9.87 -7.61 -2.35
C VAL A 49 10.79 -8.41 -1.43
N VAL A 50 11.85 -7.76 -0.94
CA VAL A 50 12.75 -8.32 0.08
C VAL A 50 12.30 -7.87 1.46
N PHE A 51 11.85 -6.62 1.57
CA PHE A 51 11.36 -6.04 2.81
C PHE A 51 10.32 -4.98 2.51
N ALA A 52 9.19 -5.04 3.20
CA ALA A 52 8.27 -3.92 3.30
C ALA A 52 7.82 -3.75 4.75
N GLY A 53 7.77 -2.51 5.22
CA GLY A 53 7.31 -2.20 6.56
C GLY A 53 6.82 -0.77 6.65
N TYR A 54 6.01 -0.51 7.66
CA TYR A 54 5.58 0.85 7.98
C TYR A 54 5.78 1.16 9.46
N ASN A 55 5.88 2.44 9.77
CA ASN A 55 5.85 2.94 11.14
C ASN A 55 5.12 4.27 11.20
N VAL A 56 4.53 4.56 12.36
CA VAL A 56 4.00 5.89 12.67
C VAL A 56 5.15 6.70 13.27
N PRO A 57 5.59 7.81 12.64
CA PRO A 57 6.72 8.59 13.12
C PRO A 57 6.42 9.24 14.47
N HIS A 58 5.17 9.68 14.69
CA HIS A 58 4.72 10.22 15.97
C HIS A 58 3.22 9.93 16.20
N PRO A 59 2.79 9.41 17.37
CA PRO A 59 1.37 9.04 17.62
C PRO A 59 0.35 10.20 17.58
N LEU A 60 0.81 11.45 17.60
CA LEU A 60 -0.05 12.65 17.53
C LEU A 60 -0.17 13.23 16.12
N GLU A 61 0.53 12.63 15.15
CA GLU A 61 0.46 13.05 13.75
C GLU A 61 -0.16 11.90 12.96
N ASP A 62 -1.24 12.18 12.24
CA ASP A 62 -1.86 11.21 11.34
C ASP A 62 -0.97 11.07 10.10
N SER A 63 0.09 10.27 10.22
CA SER A 63 0.96 9.92 9.11
C SER A 63 1.61 8.56 9.33
N ILE A 64 1.91 7.89 8.22
CA ILE A 64 2.69 6.66 8.21
C ILE A 64 3.88 6.81 7.28
N MET A 65 5.04 6.32 7.70
CA MET A 65 6.19 6.15 6.84
C MET A 65 6.25 4.70 6.39
N VAL A 66 6.27 4.47 5.08
CA VAL A 66 6.39 3.14 4.46
C VAL A 66 7.75 3.03 3.81
N ARG A 67 8.47 1.96 4.14
CA ARG A 67 9.78 1.62 3.56
C ARG A 67 9.67 0.31 2.78
N ILE A 68 10.20 0.33 1.57
CA ILE A 68 10.17 -0.79 0.63
C ILE A 68 11.58 -1.03 0.11
N GLN A 69 11.98 -2.29 0.10
CA GLN A 69 13.20 -2.77 -0.54
C GLN A 69 12.85 -3.96 -1.41
N THR A 70 13.20 -3.87 -2.68
CA THR A 70 12.95 -4.91 -3.68
C THR A 70 14.23 -5.64 -4.06
N LYS A 71 14.09 -6.77 -4.75
CA LYS A 71 15.20 -7.47 -5.39
C LYS A 71 15.76 -6.63 -6.54
N GLU A 72 16.98 -6.92 -6.97
CA GLU A 72 17.56 -6.31 -8.16
C GLU A 72 16.62 -6.45 -9.37
N HIS A 73 16.56 -5.41 -10.21
CA HIS A 73 15.67 -5.26 -11.36
C HIS A 73 14.18 -4.95 -11.08
N TYR A 74 13.75 -4.90 -9.83
CA TYR A 74 12.39 -4.44 -9.47
C TYR A 74 12.40 -2.99 -9.01
N ASP A 75 11.56 -2.13 -9.59
CA ASP A 75 11.36 -0.76 -9.13
C ASP A 75 10.39 -0.73 -7.94
N ALA A 76 10.87 -0.25 -6.79
CA ALA A 76 10.09 -0.19 -5.55
C ALA A 76 8.85 0.73 -5.65
N GLY A 77 8.90 1.77 -6.49
CA GLY A 77 7.77 2.65 -6.76
C GLY A 77 6.69 1.95 -7.58
N GLU A 78 7.08 1.17 -8.60
CA GLU A 78 6.12 0.37 -9.36
C GLU A 78 5.50 -0.74 -8.53
N VAL A 79 6.29 -1.38 -7.66
CA VAL A 79 5.80 -2.40 -6.73
C VAL A 79 4.79 -1.81 -5.74
N LEU A 80 5.04 -0.60 -5.22
CA LEU A 80 4.07 0.10 -4.37
C LEU A 80 2.74 0.33 -5.08
N LEU A 81 2.76 0.81 -6.32
CA LEU A 81 1.52 1.04 -7.08
C LEU A 81 0.77 -0.27 -7.34
N LYS A 82 1.48 -1.34 -7.75
CA LYS A 82 0.89 -2.67 -7.94
C LYS A 82 0.28 -3.23 -6.65
N ALA A 83 0.89 -2.97 -5.49
CA ALA A 83 0.35 -3.37 -4.20
C ALA A 83 -0.98 -2.67 -3.91
N CYS A 84 -1.09 -1.38 -4.21
CA CYS A 84 -2.35 -0.63 -4.08
C CYS A 84 -3.45 -1.22 -4.97
N ASP A 85 -3.13 -1.50 -6.24
CA ASP A 85 -4.09 -2.10 -7.18
C ASP A 85 -4.58 -3.48 -6.70
N LEU A 86 -3.66 -4.31 -6.19
CA LEU A 86 -3.97 -5.63 -5.66
C LEU A 86 -4.84 -5.53 -4.39
N LEU A 87 -4.55 -4.57 -3.52
CA LEU A 87 -5.32 -4.33 -2.32
C LEU A 87 -6.75 -3.89 -2.64
N GLU A 88 -6.91 -2.99 -3.62
CA GLU A 88 -8.24 -2.59 -4.14
C GLU A 88 -9.01 -3.79 -4.70
N LEU A 89 -8.37 -4.60 -5.53
CA LEU A 89 -8.98 -5.82 -6.09
C LEU A 89 -9.41 -6.80 -5.00
N THR A 90 -8.59 -6.95 -3.96
CA THR A 90 -8.87 -7.83 -2.82
C THR A 90 -10.12 -7.38 -2.09
N PHE A 91 -10.23 -6.10 -1.76
CA PHE A 91 -11.41 -5.57 -1.08
C PHE A 91 -12.68 -5.64 -1.94
N LYS A 92 -12.57 -5.37 -3.24
CA LYS A 92 -13.69 -5.59 -4.18
C LYS A 92 -14.15 -7.04 -4.18
N THR A 93 -13.22 -7.99 -4.22
CA THR A 93 -13.54 -9.42 -4.22
C THR A 93 -14.24 -9.84 -2.93
N ILE A 94 -13.78 -9.35 -1.78
CA ILE A 94 -14.41 -9.60 -0.48
C ILE A 94 -15.84 -9.05 -0.46
N GLN A 95 -16.03 -7.81 -0.92
CA GLN A 95 -17.34 -7.17 -0.97
C GLN A 95 -18.32 -7.95 -1.86
N THR A 96 -17.88 -8.38 -3.04
CA THR A 96 -18.70 -9.17 -3.96
C THR A 96 -19.14 -10.47 -3.31
N LYS A 97 -18.19 -11.27 -2.80
CA LYS A 97 -18.50 -12.56 -2.16
C LYS A 97 -19.45 -12.42 -0.97
N PHE A 98 -19.25 -11.37 -0.17
CA PHE A 98 -20.12 -11.09 0.97
C PHE A 98 -21.56 -10.75 0.52
N THR A 99 -21.68 -9.93 -0.52
CA THR A 99 -22.99 -9.52 -1.06
C THR A 99 -23.75 -10.69 -1.68
N GLU A 100 -23.04 -11.56 -2.41
CA GLU A 100 -23.60 -12.80 -2.97
C GLU A 100 -24.10 -13.73 -1.86
N ALA A 101 -23.24 -14.04 -0.86
CA ALA A 101 -23.60 -14.91 0.26
C ALA A 101 -24.80 -14.37 1.06
N LYS A 102 -24.87 -13.04 1.25
CA LYS A 102 -26.02 -12.39 1.89
C LYS A 102 -27.29 -12.58 1.06
N SER A 103 -27.23 -12.38 -0.25
CA SER A 103 -28.38 -12.56 -1.14
C SER A 103 -28.89 -14.00 -1.14
N GLU A 104 -27.99 -14.98 -1.12
CA GLU A 104 -28.34 -16.40 -1.00
C GLU A 104 -29.01 -16.71 0.34
N PHE A 105 -28.44 -16.20 1.44
CA PHE A 105 -29.02 -16.36 2.78
C PHE A 105 -30.44 -15.75 2.87
N ASP A 106 -30.63 -14.53 2.33
CA ASP A 106 -31.93 -13.86 2.32
C ASP A 106 -32.95 -14.57 1.41
N ALA A 107 -32.51 -15.34 0.40
CA ALA A 107 -33.39 -16.12 -0.47
C ALA A 107 -33.86 -17.44 0.16
N ILE A 108 -33.02 -18.06 1.01
CA ILE A 108 -33.35 -19.31 1.72
C ILE A 108 -34.23 -19.06 2.95
N ASN A 109 -34.05 -17.92 3.63
CA ASN A 109 -34.70 -17.60 4.90
C ASN A 109 -35.91 -16.65 4.78
N LYS A 110 -36.45 -16.51 3.58
CA LYS A 110 -37.77 -15.89 3.31
C LYS A 110 -38.83 -16.98 3.17
#